data_AF-A0A917HZZ6-F1
#
_entry.id   AF-A0A917HZZ6-F1
#
_cell.length_a   1.000
_cell.length_b   1.000
_cell.length_c   1.000
_cell.angle_alpha   90.00
_cell.angle_beta   90.00
_cell.angle_gamma   90.00
#
_symmetry.space_group_name_H-M   'P 1'
#
loop_
_entity.id
_entity.type
_entity.pdbx_description
1 polymer ?
#
loop_
_entity_poly.entity_id
_entity_poly.type
_entity_poly.pdbx_seq_one_letter_code
_entity_poly.pdbx_strand_id
1 'polypeptide(L)'
;MIAEIPTTPPPGPTDGKQDDDEDNPDEEDPDTTPPEGDFVTVGSGSGSLIIDGKDGRYSCSTAIKIKSGNYASIAIRNLSGEQGCPFVIVNEGSVELSGSGRVMSLENLSYVNILGNSDPSVTHGFLFRNMNNEAIQMNGTINNFALSNARFEGINAYAVIRYKPTLAYDGSDRSFIKNLRFLNLASDNSGTLIRFEASEGNGTVTGLIRGIEIAGVRFSNSPAVGSVVVLEKAEDVDIHNNVIENINSSNNNHNGVFYIQGNGRFYNNIVRHHQGNAIRAWIFSIGNTPKEMLIYNNIVVNSREYGAFELQAFPRDIVAGISTFANAKVFNNTCGDLRPKAGTFPAQVVDLYSLRGGTCEIFNNVGYTFYRVGQNNTNYFWNELGDTSPSKHSNNLYYDNYQLAGIINDSEFFLNTASPLKKAAVPFHLLTEDIYGNKRGDKPSVGAVE
;
A
#
# COMPACT_ATOMS: atom_id res chain seq x y z
N MET A 1 13.83 11.98 -67.57
CA MET A 1 14.47 12.36 -66.30
C MET A 1 13.41 12.27 -65.22
N ILE A 2 13.48 11.22 -64.41
CA ILE A 2 12.61 11.00 -63.26
C ILE A 2 13.55 11.10 -62.05
N ALA A 3 13.23 12.00 -61.12
CA ALA A 3 14.06 12.26 -59.95
C ALA A 3 13.92 11.11 -58.94
N GLU A 4 15.06 10.58 -58.48
CA GLU A 4 15.12 9.61 -57.38
C GLU A 4 14.79 10.30 -56.05
N ILE A 5 13.91 9.69 -55.27
CA ILE A 5 13.60 10.07 -53.89
C ILE A 5 14.57 9.28 -52.99
N PRO A 6 15.34 9.93 -52.10
CA PRO A 6 16.21 9.22 -51.18
C PRO A 6 15.38 8.56 -50.08
N THR A 7 15.58 7.26 -49.88
CA THR A 7 15.02 6.51 -48.75
C THR A 7 16.05 6.49 -47.62
N THR A 8 15.80 7.23 -46.54
CA THR A 8 16.54 7.03 -45.29
C THR A 8 15.85 5.96 -44.45
N PRO A 9 16.57 4.98 -43.90
CA PRO A 9 15.99 3.97 -43.01
C PRO A 9 15.55 4.62 -41.69
N PRO A 10 14.52 4.08 -41.02
CA PRO A 10 14.09 4.60 -39.73
C PRO A 10 15.20 4.43 -38.69
N PRO A 11 15.35 5.37 -37.73
CA PRO A 11 16.31 5.22 -36.66
C PRO A 11 16.00 3.94 -35.86
N GLY A 12 17.04 3.14 -35.63
CA GLY A 12 16.96 1.96 -34.76
C GLY A 12 16.61 2.35 -33.32
N PRO A 13 16.24 1.38 -32.47
CA PRO A 13 15.91 1.65 -31.08
C PRO A 13 17.11 2.31 -30.42
N THR A 14 16.93 3.54 -29.98
CA THR A 14 17.88 4.19 -29.08
C THR A 14 17.78 3.46 -27.76
N ASP A 15 18.87 2.78 -27.37
CA ASP A 15 19.11 2.35 -26.00
C ASP A 15 19.00 3.58 -25.11
N GLY A 16 17.80 3.78 -24.56
CA GLY A 16 17.54 4.75 -23.52
C GLY A 16 18.28 4.29 -22.29
N LYS A 17 19.52 4.74 -22.13
CA LYS A 17 20.07 4.95 -20.79
C LYS A 17 19.16 5.97 -20.13
N GLN A 18 18.25 5.46 -19.32
CA GLN A 18 17.50 6.22 -18.36
C GLN A 18 18.53 6.63 -17.30
N ASP A 19 18.83 7.92 -17.27
CA ASP A 19 19.53 8.53 -16.14
C ASP A 19 18.54 8.45 -14.97
N ASP A 20 18.60 7.36 -14.21
CA ASP A 20 17.77 7.09 -13.02
C ASP A 20 18.30 7.81 -11.76
N ASP A 21 19.14 8.83 -11.92
CA ASP A 21 19.66 9.67 -10.84
C ASP A 21 18.80 10.94 -10.65
N GLU A 22 17.47 10.78 -10.57
CA GLU A 22 16.68 11.71 -9.74
C GLU A 22 16.66 11.14 -8.32
N ASP A 23 17.81 11.25 -7.65
CA ASP A 23 17.83 11.44 -6.20
C ASP A 23 16.87 12.60 -5.91
N ASN A 24 15.67 12.30 -5.42
CA ASN A 24 14.75 13.30 -4.93
C ASN A 24 15.43 13.97 -3.72
N PRO A 25 15.98 15.19 -3.86
CA PRO A 25 16.74 15.78 -2.78
C PRO A 25 15.72 16.28 -1.74
N ASP A 26 15.87 15.79 -0.51
CA ASP A 26 15.31 16.36 0.72
C ASP A 26 13.78 16.19 0.98
N GLU A 27 13.25 14.97 0.85
CA GLU A 27 12.17 14.53 1.76
C GLU A 27 12.79 13.69 2.89
N GLU A 28 13.41 14.33 3.88
CA GLU A 28 13.71 13.65 5.14
C GLU A 28 12.40 13.06 5.70
N ASP A 29 12.43 11.77 6.02
CA ASP A 29 11.32 11.11 6.69
C ASP A 29 10.94 11.89 7.96
N PRO A 30 9.70 12.43 8.10
CA PRO A 30 9.22 13.01 9.34
C PRO A 30 9.55 12.11 10.52
N ASP A 31 10.24 12.69 11.49
CA ASP A 31 10.61 12.00 12.72
C ASP A 31 9.36 11.47 13.43
N THR A 32 9.29 10.14 13.54
CA THR A 32 8.22 9.42 14.26
C THR A 32 8.62 9.10 15.70
N THR A 33 9.77 9.62 16.13
CA THR A 33 10.23 9.59 17.51
C THR A 33 9.49 10.67 18.31
N PRO A 34 8.89 10.33 19.46
CA PRO A 34 8.34 11.32 20.35
C PRO A 34 9.42 12.34 20.77
N PRO A 35 9.14 13.65 20.72
CA PRO A 35 10.10 14.66 21.13
C PRO A 35 10.36 14.57 22.64
N GLU A 36 11.61 14.77 23.03
CA GLU A 36 12.00 14.99 24.42
C GLU A 36 11.70 16.45 24.83
N GLY A 37 11.25 16.68 26.06
CA GLY A 37 11.11 18.02 26.63
C GLY A 37 9.71 18.37 27.15
N ASP A 38 9.36 19.66 27.06
CA ASP A 38 8.11 20.21 27.58
C ASP A 38 6.90 19.84 26.71
N PHE A 39 5.76 19.67 27.36
CA PHE A 39 4.50 19.33 26.71
C PHE A 39 3.38 20.30 27.08
N VAL A 40 2.54 20.66 26.10
CA VAL A 40 1.22 21.22 26.39
C VAL A 40 0.26 20.06 26.64
N THR A 41 -0.09 19.84 27.91
CA THR A 41 -1.01 18.76 28.27
C THR A 41 -2.46 19.18 28.07
N VAL A 42 -3.25 18.37 27.36
CA VAL A 42 -4.65 18.65 27.03
C VAL A 42 -5.58 17.48 27.35
N GLY A 43 -6.87 17.78 27.50
CA GLY A 43 -7.89 16.80 27.82
C GLY A 43 -8.01 16.45 29.30
N SER A 44 -9.14 15.86 29.67
CA SER A 44 -9.46 15.40 31.03
C SER A 44 -9.55 13.88 31.14
N GLY A 45 -9.24 13.15 30.06
CA GLY A 45 -9.46 11.70 29.98
C GLY A 45 -10.92 11.30 29.74
N SER A 46 -11.81 12.24 29.43
CA SER A 46 -13.24 12.00 29.21
C SER A 46 -13.88 13.13 28.41
N GLY A 47 -15.13 12.94 27.97
CA GLY A 47 -15.88 13.96 27.23
C GLY A 47 -15.29 14.23 25.84
N SER A 48 -15.47 15.45 25.35
CA SER A 48 -14.97 15.88 24.05
C SER A 48 -13.71 16.72 24.20
N LEU A 49 -12.68 16.41 23.42
CA LEU A 49 -11.45 17.18 23.31
C LEU A 49 -11.40 17.91 21.96
N ILE A 50 -11.00 19.17 21.97
CA ILE A 50 -10.78 19.99 20.78
C ILE A 50 -9.35 20.56 20.82
N ILE A 51 -8.57 20.24 19.81
CA ILE A 51 -7.26 20.83 19.51
C ILE A 51 -7.46 21.63 18.21
N ASP A 52 -7.53 22.95 18.32
CA ASP A 52 -7.78 23.87 17.20
C ASP A 52 -6.64 24.90 17.09
N GLY A 53 -5.98 24.93 15.94
CA GLY A 53 -4.87 25.86 15.69
C GLY A 53 -5.29 27.31 15.41
N LYS A 54 -6.60 27.60 15.20
CA LYS A 54 -7.08 28.95 14.84
C LYS A 54 -6.72 30.03 15.86
N ASP A 55 -6.66 29.68 17.13
CA ASP A 55 -6.41 30.65 18.20
C ASP A 55 -4.90 30.88 18.46
N GLY A 56 -4.01 30.22 17.70
CA GLY A 56 -2.56 30.34 17.88
C GLY A 56 -2.04 29.78 19.22
N ARG A 57 -2.83 28.92 19.88
CA ARG A 57 -2.57 28.42 21.24
C ARG A 57 -1.48 27.33 21.29
N TYR A 58 -1.17 26.74 20.16
CA TYR A 58 -0.22 25.64 20.01
C TYR A 58 0.95 26.09 19.14
N SER A 59 2.16 25.66 19.50
CA SER A 59 3.39 25.88 18.74
C SER A 59 3.93 24.53 18.24
N CYS A 60 4.53 24.48 17.05
CA CYS A 60 5.23 23.30 16.57
C CYS A 60 6.49 22.96 17.39
N SER A 61 7.02 23.92 18.14
CA SER A 61 8.17 23.71 19.04
C SER A 61 7.82 22.98 20.35
N THR A 62 6.55 22.65 20.60
CA THR A 62 6.11 22.03 21.86
C THR A 62 5.04 20.99 21.56
N ALA A 63 5.30 19.74 21.90
CA ALA A 63 4.36 18.66 21.65
C ALA A 63 3.07 18.81 22.48
N ILE A 64 1.96 18.40 21.89
CA ILE A 64 0.64 18.38 22.52
C ILE A 64 0.43 16.97 23.09
N LYS A 65 0.36 16.84 24.42
CA LYS A 65 0.17 15.54 25.09
C LYS A 65 -1.29 15.38 25.53
N ILE A 66 -1.97 14.37 25.01
CA ILE A 66 -3.36 14.07 25.36
C ILE A 66 -3.39 13.16 26.58
N LYS A 67 -4.07 13.59 27.65
CA LYS A 67 -4.23 12.80 28.88
C LYS A 67 -4.89 11.45 28.61
N SER A 68 -4.42 10.41 29.29
CA SER A 68 -5.02 9.08 29.27
C SER A 68 -6.51 9.13 29.64
N GLY A 69 -7.30 8.26 29.04
CA GLY A 69 -8.71 8.08 29.40
C GLY A 69 -9.57 7.70 28.21
N ASN A 70 -10.89 7.76 28.39
CA ASN A 70 -11.88 7.31 27.42
C ASN A 70 -12.74 8.48 26.93
N TYR A 71 -12.43 8.99 25.74
CA TYR A 71 -13.04 10.19 25.16
C TYR A 71 -14.29 9.86 24.34
N ALA A 72 -15.30 10.72 24.42
CA ALA A 72 -16.47 10.67 23.55
C ALA A 72 -16.10 11.11 22.13
N SER A 73 -15.25 12.15 22.00
CA SER A 73 -14.69 12.57 20.73
C SER A 73 -13.37 13.33 20.90
N ILE A 74 -12.55 13.30 19.86
CA ILE A 74 -11.33 14.11 19.75
C ILE A 74 -11.36 14.82 18.39
N ALA A 75 -11.35 16.15 18.37
CA ALA A 75 -11.27 16.93 17.14
C ALA A 75 -9.91 17.63 17.07
N ILE A 76 -9.14 17.38 16.01
CA ILE A 76 -7.85 18.01 15.74
C ILE A 76 -7.97 18.74 14.41
N ARG A 77 -7.81 20.06 14.42
CA ARG A 77 -8.04 20.87 13.22
C ARG A 77 -7.23 22.15 13.13
N ASN A 78 -7.06 22.60 11.89
CA ASN A 78 -6.44 23.88 11.54
C ASN A 78 -5.02 24.03 12.09
N LEU A 79 -4.25 22.95 12.11
CA LEU A 79 -2.83 22.96 12.45
C LEU A 79 -2.03 22.96 11.16
N SER A 80 -1.20 23.99 10.97
CA SER A 80 -0.35 24.15 9.79
C SER A 80 1.06 24.45 10.25
N GLY A 81 1.87 23.41 10.40
CA GLY A 81 3.31 23.53 10.60
C GLY A 81 4.06 23.73 9.29
N GLU A 82 5.37 23.55 9.34
CA GLU A 82 6.28 23.63 8.21
C GLU A 82 7.38 22.55 8.30
N GLN A 83 8.13 22.37 7.22
CA GLN A 83 9.26 21.43 7.20
C GLN A 83 10.26 21.81 8.30
N GLY A 84 10.71 20.82 9.08
CA GLY A 84 11.56 21.04 10.25
C GLY A 84 10.84 21.54 11.51
N CYS A 85 9.55 21.90 11.43
CA CYS A 85 8.72 22.23 12.60
C CYS A 85 7.29 21.70 12.44
N PRO A 86 7.09 20.35 12.45
CA PRO A 86 5.77 19.77 12.46
C PRO A 86 5.10 19.92 13.83
N PHE A 87 3.76 19.99 13.85
CA PHE A 87 3.02 19.80 15.10
C PHE A 87 3.07 18.33 15.51
N VAL A 88 3.49 18.05 16.74
CA VAL A 88 3.51 16.68 17.27
C VAL A 88 2.45 16.52 18.35
N ILE A 89 1.58 15.52 18.18
CA ILE A 89 0.51 15.15 19.12
C ILE A 89 0.80 13.75 19.62
N VAL A 90 0.86 13.60 20.95
CA VAL A 90 1.26 12.35 21.61
C VAL A 90 0.27 11.92 22.68
N ASN A 91 0.32 10.64 23.05
CA ASN A 91 -0.45 10.08 24.16
C ASN A 91 0.28 10.21 25.51
N GLU A 92 -0.49 10.39 26.58
CA GLU A 92 -0.13 9.99 27.94
C GLU A 92 -0.92 8.71 28.27
N GLY A 93 -0.26 7.61 28.63
CA GLY A 93 -0.91 6.30 28.78
C GLY A 93 -1.76 5.93 27.55
N SER A 94 -2.90 5.29 27.77
CA SER A 94 -3.86 4.99 26.70
C SER A 94 -4.90 6.10 26.54
N VAL A 95 -5.02 6.62 25.32
CA VAL A 95 -6.09 7.51 24.86
C VAL A 95 -7.08 6.68 24.06
N GLU A 96 -8.25 6.42 24.65
CA GLU A 96 -9.24 5.48 24.13
C GLU A 96 -10.51 6.19 23.61
N LEU A 97 -11.07 5.68 22.53
CA LEU A 97 -12.43 5.93 22.06
C LEU A 97 -13.15 4.58 21.90
N SER A 98 -13.95 4.19 22.90
CA SER A 98 -14.62 2.88 22.93
C SER A 98 -16.14 2.94 22.97
N GLY A 99 -16.80 2.36 21.96
CA GLY A 99 -18.25 2.36 21.80
C GLY A 99 -18.74 3.18 20.61
N SER A 100 -19.91 2.82 20.10
CA SER A 100 -20.60 3.49 19.00
C SER A 100 -20.81 4.99 19.22
N GLY A 101 -20.68 5.77 18.14
CA GLY A 101 -20.89 7.22 18.12
C GLY A 101 -19.67 8.04 18.53
N ARG A 102 -18.55 7.39 18.85
CA ARG A 102 -17.28 8.06 19.15
C ARG A 102 -16.46 8.26 17.90
N VAL A 103 -15.61 9.28 17.87
CA VAL A 103 -14.82 9.60 16.66
C VAL A 103 -13.62 10.46 16.98
N MET A 104 -12.52 10.23 16.26
CA MET A 104 -11.46 11.20 16.08
C MET A 104 -11.62 11.89 14.73
N SER A 105 -11.82 13.20 14.73
CA SER A 105 -11.98 14.01 13.51
C SER A 105 -10.71 14.81 13.25
N LEU A 106 -10.16 14.68 12.03
CA LEU A 106 -8.94 15.32 11.55
C LEU A 106 -9.30 16.23 10.38
N GLU A 107 -8.99 17.52 10.47
CA GLU A 107 -9.41 18.50 9.46
C GLU A 107 -8.38 19.61 9.24
N ASN A 108 -8.03 19.90 7.98
CA ASN A 108 -7.11 20.99 7.63
C ASN A 108 -5.78 20.92 8.39
N LEU A 109 -5.03 19.85 8.14
CA LEU A 109 -3.77 19.53 8.82
C LEU A 109 -2.62 19.58 7.81
N SER A 110 -1.58 20.34 8.12
CA SER A 110 -0.35 20.37 7.33
C SER A 110 0.85 20.26 8.25
N TYR A 111 1.77 19.32 8.00
CA TYR A 111 2.91 19.03 8.88
C TYR A 111 2.47 18.68 10.31
N VAL A 112 1.76 17.55 10.45
CA VAL A 112 1.20 17.08 11.72
C VAL A 112 1.48 15.60 11.94
N ASN A 113 2.08 15.25 13.07
CA ASN A 113 2.36 13.88 13.48
C ASN A 113 1.51 13.52 14.70
N ILE A 114 0.72 12.45 14.61
CA ILE A 114 -0.03 11.85 15.73
C ILE A 114 0.67 10.53 16.09
N LEU A 115 1.36 10.51 17.22
CA LEU A 115 2.27 9.43 17.60
C LEU A 115 1.77 8.71 18.86
N GLY A 116 1.41 7.43 18.71
CA GLY A 116 0.93 6.58 19.80
C GLY A 116 2.02 5.85 20.59
N ASN A 117 3.27 6.31 20.56
CA ASN A 117 4.43 5.64 21.17
C ASN A 117 5.15 6.50 22.22
N SER A 118 4.55 7.59 22.71
CA SER A 118 5.21 8.50 23.67
C SER A 118 5.26 7.97 25.10
N ASP A 119 4.42 7.01 25.46
CA ASP A 119 4.42 6.38 26.77
C ASP A 119 4.97 4.95 26.66
N PRO A 120 6.14 4.64 27.26
CA PRO A 120 6.78 3.33 27.13
C PRO A 120 5.99 2.19 27.80
N SER A 121 4.97 2.49 28.61
CA SER A 121 4.11 1.49 29.23
C SER A 121 3.05 0.91 28.27
N VAL A 122 2.86 1.51 27.10
CA VAL A 122 1.88 1.07 26.10
C VAL A 122 2.51 0.92 24.71
N THR A 123 2.13 -0.12 23.98
CA THR A 123 2.58 -0.34 22.59
C THR A 123 1.81 0.54 21.58
N HIS A 124 0.53 0.78 21.88
CA HIS A 124 -0.35 1.62 21.09
C HIS A 124 -1.04 2.63 22.01
N GLY A 125 -0.74 3.91 21.81
CA GLY A 125 -1.21 5.01 22.62
C GLY A 125 -2.63 5.44 22.29
N PHE A 126 -3.06 5.24 21.04
CA PHE A 126 -4.41 5.55 20.57
C PHE A 126 -5.19 4.27 20.32
N LEU A 127 -6.30 4.10 21.04
CA LEU A 127 -7.11 2.88 21.03
C LEU A 127 -8.54 3.19 20.57
N PHE A 128 -9.03 2.47 19.58
CA PHE A 128 -10.39 2.57 19.04
C PHE A 128 -11.07 1.21 19.15
N ARG A 129 -12.20 1.11 19.86
CA ARG A 129 -12.77 -0.20 20.20
C ARG A 129 -14.29 -0.25 20.11
N ASN A 130 -14.82 -1.39 19.67
CA ASN A 130 -16.25 -1.72 19.73
C ASN A 130 -17.14 -0.64 19.10
N MET A 131 -16.80 -0.25 17.86
CA MET A 131 -17.45 0.84 17.15
C MET A 131 -18.24 0.28 15.95
N ASN A 132 -19.29 0.99 15.54
CA ASN A 132 -20.07 0.69 14.33
C ASN A 132 -20.11 1.89 13.36
N ASN A 133 -19.12 2.76 13.47
CA ASN A 133 -18.92 3.98 12.69
C ASN A 133 -17.42 4.16 12.42
N GLU A 134 -17.06 5.12 11.57
CA GLU A 134 -15.66 5.44 11.32
C GLU A 134 -14.95 5.86 12.62
N ALA A 135 -13.79 5.27 12.89
CA ALA A 135 -12.98 5.59 14.06
C ALA A 135 -12.25 6.92 13.87
N ILE A 136 -11.70 7.12 12.68
CA ILE A 136 -11.00 8.33 12.26
C ILE A 136 -11.66 8.87 10.99
N GLN A 137 -12.08 10.14 11.06
CA GLN A 137 -12.64 10.86 9.91
C GLN A 137 -11.68 11.97 9.51
N MET A 138 -11.22 11.94 8.26
CA MET A 138 -10.31 12.92 7.68
C MET A 138 -11.06 13.76 6.65
N ASN A 139 -10.96 15.09 6.74
CA ASN A 139 -11.63 16.02 5.85
C ASN A 139 -10.75 17.22 5.50
N GLY A 140 -11.09 17.91 4.41
CA GLY A 140 -10.38 19.12 3.99
C GLY A 140 -9.00 18.82 3.43
N THR A 141 -8.06 19.76 3.62
CA THR A 141 -6.68 19.62 3.15
C THR A 141 -5.84 18.90 4.21
N ILE A 142 -5.25 17.76 3.87
CA ILE A 142 -4.35 17.02 4.77
C ILE A 142 -3.03 16.82 4.03
N ASN A 143 -1.93 17.44 4.47
CA ASN A 143 -0.64 17.33 3.82
C ASN A 143 0.46 17.05 4.85
N ASN A 144 1.50 16.28 4.49
CA ASN A 144 2.62 15.99 5.38
C ASN A 144 2.15 15.52 6.76
N PHE A 145 1.35 14.44 6.76
CA PHE A 145 0.65 13.96 7.93
C PHE A 145 1.08 12.54 8.26
N ALA A 146 1.32 12.26 9.54
CA ALA A 146 1.58 10.91 10.02
C ALA A 146 0.61 10.51 11.14
N LEU A 147 0.09 9.29 11.06
CA LEU A 147 -0.54 8.58 12.17
C LEU A 147 0.27 7.31 12.44
N SER A 148 0.77 7.18 13.67
CA SER A 148 1.52 5.99 14.08
C SER A 148 1.05 5.37 15.39
N ASN A 149 1.28 4.06 15.52
CA ASN A 149 1.09 3.31 16.76
C ASN A 149 -0.35 3.40 17.32
N ALA A 150 -1.35 3.28 16.45
CA ALA A 150 -2.76 3.18 16.83
C ALA A 150 -3.29 1.75 16.72
N ARG A 151 -4.31 1.41 17.52
CA ARG A 151 -4.97 0.10 17.50
C ARG A 151 -6.48 0.22 17.33
N PHE A 152 -7.04 -0.62 16.46
CA PHE A 152 -8.45 -0.72 16.12
C PHE A 152 -8.95 -2.14 16.42
N GLU A 153 -10.05 -2.26 17.15
CA GLU A 153 -10.53 -3.58 17.58
C GLU A 153 -12.06 -3.64 17.58
N GLY A 154 -12.63 -4.61 16.87
CA GLY A 154 -14.09 -4.78 16.82
C GLY A 154 -14.79 -3.57 16.18
N ILE A 155 -14.27 -3.07 15.06
CA ILE A 155 -14.85 -1.91 14.37
C ILE A 155 -15.64 -2.36 13.14
N ASN A 156 -16.96 -2.40 13.29
CA ASN A 156 -17.88 -2.74 12.21
C ASN A 156 -18.29 -1.48 11.43
N ALA A 157 -17.39 -0.99 10.58
CA ALA A 157 -17.62 0.18 9.74
C ALA A 157 -17.23 -0.09 8.29
N TYR A 158 -17.82 0.67 7.36
CA TYR A 158 -17.43 0.64 5.95
C TYR A 158 -15.96 1.07 5.73
N ALA A 159 -15.47 1.93 6.61
CA ALA A 159 -14.09 2.37 6.71
C ALA A 159 -13.76 2.66 8.17
N VAL A 160 -12.61 2.22 8.67
CA VAL A 160 -12.12 2.54 10.01
C VAL A 160 -11.48 3.93 10.02
N ILE A 161 -10.57 4.17 9.09
CA ILE A 161 -10.00 5.47 8.74
C ILE A 161 -10.56 5.86 7.39
N ARG A 162 -11.28 6.98 7.33
CA ARG A 162 -11.94 7.44 6.12
C ARG A 162 -11.53 8.85 5.75
N TYR A 163 -11.10 9.03 4.50
CA TYR A 163 -11.01 10.34 3.87
C TYR A 163 -12.12 10.49 2.85
N LYS A 164 -12.91 11.55 2.98
CA LYS A 164 -13.94 11.93 1.99
C LYS A 164 -13.39 13.07 1.13
N PRO A 165 -13.21 12.85 -0.17
CA PRO A 165 -12.53 13.81 -1.02
C PRO A 165 -13.43 15.02 -1.33
N THR A 166 -12.84 16.21 -1.28
CA THR A 166 -13.49 17.45 -1.73
C THR A 166 -12.66 18.22 -2.77
N LEU A 167 -11.43 17.77 -3.06
CA LEU A 167 -10.48 18.45 -3.93
C LEU A 167 -10.55 17.87 -5.35
N ALA A 168 -10.95 18.70 -6.32
CA ALA A 168 -10.94 18.37 -7.73
C ALA A 168 -9.59 18.77 -8.35
N TYR A 169 -8.94 17.82 -9.01
CA TYR A 169 -7.63 17.99 -9.63
C TYR A 169 -7.70 19.00 -10.78
N ASP A 170 -6.88 20.05 -10.69
CA ASP A 170 -6.77 21.12 -11.70
C ASP A 170 -5.35 21.24 -12.28
N GLY A 171 -4.47 20.28 -11.95
CA GLY A 171 -3.05 20.32 -12.31
C GLY A 171 -2.16 21.05 -11.30
N SER A 172 -2.72 21.65 -10.24
CA SER A 172 -1.95 22.36 -9.20
C SER A 172 -1.82 21.56 -7.91
N ASP A 173 -0.77 21.86 -7.12
CA ASP A 173 -0.45 21.21 -5.85
C ASP A 173 -1.53 21.33 -4.75
N ARG A 174 -2.42 22.32 -4.86
CA ARG A 174 -3.54 22.53 -3.93
C ARG A 174 -4.77 21.67 -4.23
N SER A 175 -4.73 20.89 -5.31
CA SER A 175 -5.88 20.15 -5.83
C SER A 175 -5.86 18.65 -5.47
N PHE A 176 -4.89 18.25 -4.64
CA PHE A 176 -4.73 16.90 -4.10
C PHE A 176 -4.16 16.96 -2.68
N ILE A 177 -4.25 15.85 -1.94
CA ILE A 177 -3.59 15.68 -0.65
C ILE A 177 -2.28 14.92 -0.82
N LYS A 178 -1.27 15.20 0.01
CA LYS A 178 0.07 14.60 -0.20
C LYS A 178 0.84 14.24 1.05
N ASN A 179 1.78 13.31 0.90
CA ASN A 179 2.78 12.93 1.91
C ASN A 179 2.11 12.45 3.20
N LEU A 180 1.29 11.41 3.07
CA LEU A 180 0.52 10.82 4.16
C LEU A 180 1.16 9.52 4.62
N ARG A 181 1.25 9.30 5.93
CA ARG A 181 1.91 8.12 6.49
C ARG A 181 1.04 7.44 7.55
N PHE A 182 0.81 6.14 7.37
CA PHE A 182 0.03 5.30 8.28
C PHE A 182 0.91 4.14 8.75
N LEU A 183 1.48 4.29 9.94
CA LEU A 183 2.63 3.50 10.38
C LEU A 183 2.31 2.68 11.63
N ASN A 184 2.74 1.43 11.68
CA ASN A 184 2.64 0.57 12.86
C ASN A 184 1.20 0.48 13.43
N LEU A 185 0.20 0.39 12.56
CA LEU A 185 -1.20 0.25 12.95
C LEU A 185 -1.53 -1.22 13.23
N ALA A 186 -2.32 -1.47 14.28
CA ALA A 186 -2.86 -2.79 14.56
C ALA A 186 -4.38 -2.80 14.42
N SER A 187 -4.93 -3.79 13.73
CA SER A 187 -6.37 -3.91 13.53
C SER A 187 -6.82 -5.36 13.66
N ASP A 188 -7.82 -5.60 14.50
CA ASP A 188 -8.41 -6.92 14.71
C ASP A 188 -9.93 -6.86 14.56
N ASN A 189 -10.50 -7.83 13.83
CA ASN A 189 -11.95 -7.98 13.63
C ASN A 189 -12.64 -6.65 13.27
N SER A 190 -12.15 -6.02 12.22
CA SER A 190 -12.60 -4.71 11.76
C SER A 190 -12.95 -4.70 10.27
N GLY A 191 -13.71 -3.69 9.85
CA GLY A 191 -13.94 -3.39 8.43
C GLY A 191 -12.69 -2.89 7.71
N THR A 192 -12.85 -2.31 6.52
CA THR A 192 -11.72 -1.75 5.74
C THR A 192 -10.94 -0.75 6.61
N LEU A 193 -9.65 -1.00 6.85
CA LEU A 193 -8.84 -0.18 7.73
C LEU A 193 -8.69 1.25 7.19
N ILE A 194 -8.26 1.38 5.93
CA ILE A 194 -8.10 2.67 5.26
C ILE A 194 -8.94 2.67 4.00
N ARG A 195 -9.86 3.64 3.88
CA ARG A 195 -10.60 3.89 2.64
C ARG A 195 -10.55 5.35 2.29
N PHE A 196 -9.78 5.66 1.25
CA PHE A 196 -9.71 6.98 0.67
C PHE A 196 -10.47 6.96 -0.66
N GLU A 197 -11.63 7.60 -0.62
CA GLU A 197 -12.56 7.65 -1.73
C GLU A 197 -12.07 8.66 -2.77
N ALA A 198 -12.43 8.43 -4.02
CA ALA A 198 -12.19 9.31 -5.14
C ALA A 198 -13.36 9.21 -6.13
N SER A 199 -13.46 10.20 -7.02
CA SER A 199 -14.44 10.16 -8.09
C SER A 199 -13.81 10.57 -9.41
N GLU A 200 -14.30 9.96 -10.49
CA GLU A 200 -13.89 10.26 -11.85
C GLU A 200 -15.12 10.41 -12.75
N GLY A 201 -15.09 11.41 -13.64
CA GLY A 201 -16.16 11.64 -14.59
C GLY A 201 -16.07 13.02 -15.24
N ASN A 202 -16.51 13.12 -16.50
CA ASN A 202 -16.53 14.37 -17.27
C ASN A 202 -15.17 15.10 -17.37
N GLY A 203 -14.07 14.34 -17.36
CA GLY A 203 -12.71 14.92 -17.41
C GLY A 203 -12.19 15.46 -16.08
N THR A 204 -12.88 15.19 -14.97
CA THR A 204 -12.46 15.59 -13.63
C THR A 204 -12.07 14.37 -12.79
N VAL A 205 -10.99 14.51 -12.03
CA VAL A 205 -10.58 13.58 -10.97
C VAL A 205 -10.74 14.30 -9.64
N THR A 206 -11.41 13.70 -8.66
CA THR A 206 -11.54 14.25 -7.29
C THR A 206 -10.94 13.27 -6.31
N GLY A 207 -10.20 13.76 -5.31
CA GLY A 207 -9.64 12.92 -4.25
C GLY A 207 -8.31 12.26 -4.58
N LEU A 208 -7.54 12.85 -5.50
CA LEU A 208 -6.18 12.38 -5.77
C LEU A 208 -5.33 12.50 -4.49
N ILE A 209 -4.56 11.45 -4.21
CA ILE A 209 -3.50 11.42 -3.20
C ILE A 209 -2.14 11.24 -3.89
N ARG A 210 -1.10 11.91 -3.41
CA ARG A 210 0.29 11.67 -3.84
C ARG A 210 1.19 11.34 -2.66
N GLY A 211 2.06 10.35 -2.80
CA GLY A 211 3.04 10.01 -1.74
C GLY A 211 2.36 9.52 -0.47
N ILE A 212 1.64 8.40 -0.54
CA ILE A 212 1.04 7.77 0.64
C ILE A 212 1.84 6.52 1.03
N GLU A 213 2.30 6.49 2.27
CA GLU A 213 3.00 5.38 2.88
C GLU A 213 2.07 4.62 3.85
N ILE A 214 2.00 3.29 3.70
CA ILE A 214 1.28 2.40 4.59
C ILE A 214 2.23 1.27 4.98
N ALA A 215 2.74 1.34 6.21
CA ALA A 215 3.81 0.45 6.65
C ALA A 215 3.64 -0.12 8.06
N GLY A 216 4.13 -1.34 8.26
CA GLY A 216 4.10 -2.00 9.56
C GLY A 216 2.68 -2.32 10.07
N VAL A 217 1.68 -2.35 9.19
CA VAL A 217 0.30 -2.66 9.57
C VAL A 217 0.18 -4.15 9.90
N ARG A 218 -0.48 -4.45 11.02
CA ARG A 218 -0.95 -5.81 11.36
C ARG A 218 -2.47 -5.83 11.30
N PHE A 219 -3.04 -6.62 10.39
CA PHE A 219 -4.48 -6.72 10.22
C PHE A 219 -4.94 -8.18 10.26
N SER A 220 -5.84 -8.51 11.19
CA SER A 220 -6.23 -9.90 11.43
C SER A 220 -7.72 -10.11 11.72
N ASN A 221 -8.15 -11.36 11.51
CA ASN A 221 -9.41 -11.92 12.02
C ASN A 221 -10.68 -11.19 11.56
N SER A 222 -10.69 -10.69 10.32
CA SER A 222 -11.86 -10.05 9.72
C SER A 222 -12.46 -10.91 8.60
N PRO A 223 -13.38 -11.84 8.92
CA PRO A 223 -13.87 -12.83 7.97
C PRO A 223 -14.63 -12.25 6.76
N ALA A 224 -15.13 -11.01 6.86
CA ALA A 224 -15.97 -10.39 5.83
C ALA A 224 -15.44 -9.05 5.27
N VAL A 225 -14.18 -8.68 5.54
CA VAL A 225 -13.66 -7.33 5.27
C VAL A 225 -13.72 -6.89 3.80
N GLY A 226 -13.56 -7.81 2.85
CA GLY A 226 -13.35 -7.50 1.44
C GLY A 226 -11.92 -6.97 1.23
N SER A 227 -11.74 -5.66 1.35
CA SER A 227 -10.44 -5.00 1.21
C SER A 227 -10.01 -4.37 2.53
N VAL A 228 -8.74 -4.55 2.90
CA VAL A 228 -8.12 -3.94 4.07
C VAL A 228 -7.76 -2.48 3.80
N VAL A 229 -7.19 -2.21 2.62
CA VAL A 229 -6.88 -0.86 2.15
C VAL A 229 -7.55 -0.63 0.81
N VAL A 230 -8.19 0.54 0.67
CA VAL A 230 -8.78 1.03 -0.58
C VAL A 230 -8.30 2.44 -0.85
N LEU A 231 -7.51 2.61 -1.92
CA LEU A 231 -7.08 3.90 -2.45
C LEU A 231 -7.63 4.05 -3.87
N GLU A 232 -8.65 4.89 -4.04
CA GLU A 232 -9.37 4.97 -5.32
C GLU A 232 -8.67 5.83 -6.38
N LYS A 233 -7.80 6.77 -6.00
CA LYS A 233 -6.87 7.50 -6.89
C LYS A 233 -5.62 7.92 -6.12
N ALA A 234 -4.53 7.19 -6.29
CA ALA A 234 -3.28 7.46 -5.59
C ALA A 234 -2.07 7.31 -6.52
N GLU A 235 -1.16 8.26 -6.47
CA GLU A 235 0.10 8.24 -7.21
C GLU A 235 1.27 8.18 -6.22
N ASP A 236 2.35 7.50 -6.61
CA ASP A 236 3.52 7.28 -5.77
C ASP A 236 3.14 6.62 -4.42
N VAL A 237 2.35 5.55 -4.46
CA VAL A 237 2.04 4.77 -3.24
C VAL A 237 3.26 4.01 -2.76
N ASP A 238 3.42 3.88 -1.44
CA ASP A 238 4.44 3.04 -0.83
C ASP A 238 3.80 2.14 0.25
N ILE A 239 3.64 0.85 -0.06
CA ILE A 239 2.95 -0.09 0.83
C ILE A 239 3.89 -1.23 1.16
N HIS A 240 4.38 -1.27 2.40
CA HIS A 240 5.41 -2.23 2.75
C HIS A 240 5.41 -2.73 4.20
N ASN A 241 6.08 -3.87 4.41
CA ASN A 241 6.27 -4.45 5.74
C ASN A 241 4.95 -4.70 6.50
N ASN A 242 3.85 -4.92 5.80
CA ASN A 242 2.56 -5.21 6.40
C ASN A 242 2.36 -6.72 6.57
N VAL A 243 1.64 -7.12 7.63
CA VAL A 243 1.24 -8.50 7.90
C VAL A 243 -0.27 -8.57 7.95
N ILE A 244 -0.86 -9.28 7.00
CA ILE A 244 -2.31 -9.45 6.87
C ILE A 244 -2.65 -10.94 6.97
N GLU A 245 -3.55 -11.31 7.87
CA GLU A 245 -3.88 -12.71 8.08
C GLU A 245 -5.33 -13.00 8.47
N ASN A 246 -5.82 -14.20 8.12
CA ASN A 246 -7.13 -14.70 8.55
C ASN A 246 -8.29 -13.77 8.18
N ILE A 247 -8.33 -13.35 6.93
CA ILE A 247 -9.35 -12.43 6.39
C ILE A 247 -10.19 -13.08 5.30
N ASN A 248 -11.38 -12.54 5.06
CA ASN A 248 -12.24 -12.94 3.95
C ASN A 248 -12.67 -14.42 3.94
N SER A 249 -12.60 -15.12 5.07
CA SER A 249 -13.06 -16.51 5.18
C SER A 249 -14.56 -16.70 4.90
N SER A 250 -15.37 -15.64 5.05
CA SER A 250 -16.79 -15.63 4.70
C SER A 250 -17.13 -14.79 3.45
N ASN A 251 -16.12 -14.39 2.66
CA ASN A 251 -16.30 -13.58 1.45
C ASN A 251 -15.94 -14.40 0.20
N ASN A 252 -16.68 -14.21 -0.90
CA ASN A 252 -16.46 -14.85 -2.21
C ASN A 252 -16.53 -13.84 -3.38
N ASN A 253 -16.55 -12.55 -3.05
CA ASN A 253 -16.50 -11.48 -4.04
C ASN A 253 -15.09 -11.41 -4.63
N HIS A 254 -14.99 -10.80 -5.81
CA HIS A 254 -13.69 -10.49 -6.38
C HIS A 254 -13.07 -9.31 -5.64
N ASN A 255 -12.14 -9.57 -4.73
CA ASN A 255 -11.56 -8.56 -3.85
C ASN A 255 -10.03 -8.53 -4.01
N GLY A 256 -9.45 -7.35 -3.86
CA GLY A 256 -8.03 -7.19 -3.52
C GLY A 256 -7.91 -6.85 -2.04
N VAL A 257 -7.02 -7.53 -1.31
CA VAL A 257 -6.71 -7.20 0.10
C VAL A 257 -6.24 -5.76 0.18
N PHE A 258 -5.31 -5.38 -0.69
CA PHE A 258 -5.02 -4.00 -1.03
C PHE A 258 -5.65 -3.71 -2.41
N TYR A 259 -6.52 -2.71 -2.48
CA TYR A 259 -7.12 -2.26 -3.73
C TYR A 259 -6.65 -0.83 -4.01
N ILE A 260 -5.88 -0.68 -5.08
CA ILE A 260 -5.19 0.56 -5.42
C ILE A 260 -5.54 0.92 -6.85
N GLN A 261 -5.91 2.18 -7.10
CA GLN A 261 -5.90 2.72 -8.46
C GLN A 261 -4.82 3.78 -8.58
N GLY A 262 -3.83 3.51 -9.43
CA GLY A 262 -2.67 4.35 -9.72
C GLY A 262 -1.34 3.59 -9.66
N ASN A 263 -0.24 4.25 -9.27
CA ASN A 263 1.13 3.72 -9.40
C ASN A 263 1.91 3.81 -8.07
N GLY A 264 3.06 3.14 -7.98
CA GLY A 264 3.90 3.12 -6.79
C GLY A 264 4.53 1.76 -6.51
N ARG A 265 4.68 1.40 -5.23
CA ARG A 265 5.42 0.22 -4.78
C ARG A 265 4.60 -0.57 -3.75
N PHE A 266 4.62 -1.89 -3.88
CA PHE A 266 4.01 -2.85 -2.94
C PHE A 266 5.03 -3.95 -2.65
N TYR A 267 5.69 -3.88 -1.49
CA TYR A 267 6.81 -4.77 -1.19
C TYR A 267 6.97 -5.17 0.26
N ASN A 268 7.72 -6.23 0.53
CA ASN A 268 7.95 -6.75 1.89
C ASN A 268 6.66 -7.07 2.67
N ASN A 269 5.53 -7.30 2.00
CA ASN A 269 4.27 -7.63 2.65
C ASN A 269 4.13 -9.14 2.82
N ILE A 270 3.55 -9.56 3.94
CA ILE A 270 3.15 -10.93 4.18
C ILE A 270 1.63 -11.01 4.25
N VAL A 271 1.02 -11.71 3.30
CA VAL A 271 -0.43 -11.91 3.23
C VAL A 271 -0.71 -13.40 3.28
N ARG A 272 -1.41 -13.85 4.32
CA ARG A 272 -1.66 -15.28 4.56
C ARG A 272 -3.12 -15.58 4.91
N HIS A 273 -3.61 -16.76 4.52
CA HIS A 273 -4.91 -17.26 4.99
C HIS A 273 -6.04 -16.27 4.63
N HIS A 274 -6.12 -15.97 3.34
CA HIS A 274 -6.99 -14.92 2.81
C HIS A 274 -7.83 -15.44 1.62
N GLN A 275 -8.75 -14.60 1.15
CA GLN A 275 -9.44 -14.78 -0.12
C GLN A 275 -9.29 -13.51 -0.97
N GLY A 276 -9.05 -13.68 -2.28
CA GLY A 276 -8.77 -12.59 -3.22
C GLY A 276 -7.28 -12.39 -3.51
N ASN A 277 -6.95 -11.43 -4.39
CA ASN A 277 -5.55 -11.05 -4.65
C ASN A 277 -4.98 -10.30 -3.43
N ALA A 278 -3.69 -10.50 -3.11
CA ALA A 278 -2.98 -9.71 -2.12
C ALA A 278 -2.98 -8.22 -2.50
N ILE A 279 -2.72 -7.89 -3.76
CA ILE A 279 -2.97 -6.55 -4.30
C ILE A 279 -3.75 -6.66 -5.61
N ARG A 280 -4.75 -5.79 -5.74
CA ARG A 280 -5.45 -5.48 -6.97
C ARG A 280 -5.10 -4.05 -7.38
N ALA A 281 -4.21 -3.93 -8.35
CA ALA A 281 -3.68 -2.65 -8.80
C ALA A 281 -4.27 -2.29 -10.17
N TRP A 282 -5.09 -1.24 -10.16
CA TRP A 282 -5.66 -0.62 -11.35
C TRP A 282 -4.78 0.55 -11.77
N ILE A 283 -3.78 0.27 -12.58
CA ILE A 283 -2.62 1.14 -12.73
C ILE A 283 -2.81 2.23 -13.78
N PHE A 284 -2.37 3.43 -13.45
CA PHE A 284 -2.26 4.59 -14.34
C PHE A 284 -1.28 5.60 -13.71
N SER A 285 -0.91 6.63 -14.46
CA SER A 285 -0.04 7.72 -14.01
C SER A 285 -0.74 9.05 -14.21
N ILE A 286 -0.61 10.00 -13.27
CA ILE A 286 -1.09 11.36 -13.50
C ILE A 286 -0.06 12.09 -14.37
N GLY A 287 -0.54 12.90 -15.31
CA GLY A 287 0.27 13.54 -16.34
C GLY A 287 0.47 12.65 -17.58
N ASN A 288 1.48 12.98 -18.37
CA ASN A 288 1.73 12.36 -19.67
C ASN A 288 2.93 11.39 -19.67
N THR A 289 3.60 11.22 -18.53
CA THR A 289 4.76 10.34 -18.40
C THR A 289 4.34 9.07 -17.66
N PRO A 290 4.47 7.88 -18.27
CA PRO A 290 4.21 6.63 -17.59
C PRO A 290 5.16 6.41 -16.42
N LYS A 291 4.60 6.17 -15.22
CA LYS A 291 5.27 5.70 -14.01
C LYS A 291 5.13 4.19 -13.87
N GLU A 292 5.69 3.63 -12.80
CA GLU A 292 5.71 2.19 -12.56
C GLU A 292 4.87 1.76 -11.35
N MET A 293 4.27 0.57 -11.44
CA MET A 293 3.81 -0.21 -10.29
C MET A 293 4.79 -1.36 -10.05
N LEU A 294 5.50 -1.31 -8.91
CA LEU A 294 6.49 -2.31 -8.51
C LEU A 294 5.89 -3.22 -7.44
N ILE A 295 5.85 -4.53 -7.71
CA ILE A 295 5.34 -5.55 -6.78
C ILE A 295 6.46 -6.55 -6.50
N TYR A 296 7.10 -6.46 -5.33
CA TYR A 296 8.29 -7.26 -5.07
C TYR A 296 8.52 -7.70 -3.63
N ASN A 297 9.30 -8.77 -3.44
CA ASN A 297 9.73 -9.22 -2.12
C ASN A 297 8.57 -9.52 -1.15
N ASN A 298 7.38 -9.86 -1.70
CA ASN A 298 6.21 -10.20 -0.91
C ASN A 298 6.12 -11.72 -0.71
N ILE A 299 5.49 -12.12 0.39
CA ILE A 299 5.10 -13.49 0.68
C ILE A 299 3.57 -13.57 0.67
N VAL A 300 3.00 -14.37 -0.26
CA VAL A 300 1.55 -14.57 -0.40
C VAL A 300 1.22 -16.04 -0.34
N VAL A 301 0.44 -16.47 0.65
CA VAL A 301 0.31 -17.89 1.00
C VAL A 301 -1.09 -18.27 1.47
N ASN A 302 -1.55 -19.47 1.10
CA ASN A 302 -2.83 -20.02 1.54
C ASN A 302 -3.98 -19.05 1.19
N SER A 303 -4.12 -18.78 -0.11
CA SER A 303 -5.19 -17.96 -0.66
C SER A 303 -6.29 -18.84 -1.24
N ARG A 304 -7.54 -18.39 -1.10
CA ARG A 304 -8.67 -18.91 -1.85
C ARG A 304 -9.09 -17.92 -2.94
N GLU A 305 -9.30 -18.43 -4.15
CA GLU A 305 -9.75 -17.68 -5.33
C GLU A 305 -8.72 -16.66 -5.86
N TYR A 306 -8.53 -16.65 -7.19
CA TYR A 306 -7.67 -15.72 -7.95
C TYR A 306 -6.15 -15.95 -7.78
N GLY A 307 -5.35 -15.21 -8.56
CA GLY A 307 -3.89 -15.18 -8.41
C GLY A 307 -3.43 -14.35 -7.21
N ALA A 308 -2.12 -14.33 -6.93
CA ALA A 308 -1.59 -13.51 -5.83
C ALA A 308 -1.76 -12.01 -6.10
N PHE A 309 -1.58 -11.56 -7.35
CA PHE A 309 -1.63 -10.15 -7.72
C PHE A 309 -2.53 -9.95 -8.94
N GLU A 310 -3.25 -8.83 -9.02
CA GLU A 310 -3.95 -8.38 -10.23
C GLU A 310 -3.34 -7.07 -10.72
N LEU A 311 -3.07 -6.99 -12.03
CA LEU A 311 -2.67 -5.79 -12.74
C LEU A 311 -3.65 -5.51 -13.89
N GLN A 312 -4.26 -4.33 -13.89
CA GLN A 312 -5.23 -3.92 -14.89
C GLN A 312 -5.19 -2.41 -15.13
N ALA A 313 -5.55 -1.93 -16.32
CA ALA A 313 -5.84 -0.53 -16.58
C ALA A 313 -7.15 -0.39 -17.36
N PHE A 314 -7.88 0.71 -17.14
CA PHE A 314 -9.16 0.97 -17.81
C PHE A 314 -9.13 2.24 -18.65
N PRO A 315 -9.87 2.30 -19.77
CA PRO A 315 -9.92 3.50 -20.61
C PRO A 315 -10.38 4.75 -19.86
N ARG A 316 -11.23 4.59 -18.84
CA ARG A 316 -11.71 5.71 -18.01
C ARG A 316 -10.61 6.38 -17.18
N ASP A 317 -9.53 5.64 -16.89
CA ASP A 317 -8.37 6.13 -16.13
C ASP A 317 -7.31 6.79 -17.02
N ILE A 318 -7.47 6.72 -18.36
CA ILE A 318 -6.52 7.27 -19.33
C ILE A 318 -7.17 8.48 -20.01
N VAL A 319 -6.90 9.67 -19.48
CA VAL A 319 -7.52 10.92 -19.92
C VAL A 319 -6.47 11.85 -20.50
N ALA A 320 -6.59 12.16 -21.79
CA ALA A 320 -5.62 12.98 -22.51
C ALA A 320 -5.32 14.31 -21.78
N GLY A 321 -4.04 14.56 -21.49
CA GLY A 321 -3.58 15.76 -20.76
C GLY A 321 -3.75 15.70 -19.24
N ILE A 322 -4.37 14.66 -18.69
CA ILE A 322 -4.59 14.50 -17.24
C ILE A 322 -3.89 13.24 -16.71
N SER A 323 -3.99 12.12 -17.42
CA SER A 323 -3.39 10.84 -17.03
C SER A 323 -2.98 10.00 -18.23
N THR A 324 -2.03 9.09 -18.01
CA THR A 324 -1.56 8.12 -18.99
C THR A 324 -1.43 6.73 -18.36
N PHE A 325 -1.05 5.74 -19.15
CA PHE A 325 -0.83 4.38 -18.66
C PHE A 325 0.33 4.31 -17.66
N ALA A 326 0.49 3.16 -16.99
CA ALA A 326 1.64 2.86 -16.16
C ALA A 326 2.26 1.54 -16.61
N ASN A 327 3.56 1.40 -16.38
CA ASN A 327 4.26 0.12 -16.54
C ASN A 327 4.21 -0.66 -15.22
N ALA A 328 4.52 -1.95 -15.26
CA ALA A 328 4.57 -2.79 -14.07
C ALA A 328 5.80 -3.72 -14.06
N LYS A 329 6.30 -4.00 -12.86
CA LYS A 329 7.31 -5.05 -12.63
C LYS A 329 6.87 -5.89 -11.44
N VAL A 330 6.80 -7.21 -11.62
CA VAL A 330 6.47 -8.17 -10.57
C VAL A 330 7.65 -9.11 -10.38
N PHE A 331 8.38 -8.97 -9.28
CA PHE A 331 9.65 -9.69 -9.13
C PHE A 331 9.99 -10.12 -7.71
N ASN A 332 10.76 -11.19 -7.57
CA ASN A 332 11.24 -11.66 -6.26
C ASN A 332 10.13 -11.89 -5.22
N ASN A 333 8.92 -12.27 -5.65
CA ASN A 333 7.85 -12.66 -4.74
C ASN A 333 7.87 -14.17 -4.48
N THR A 334 7.43 -14.59 -3.30
CA THR A 334 7.18 -16.00 -2.96
C THR A 334 5.68 -16.22 -2.79
N CYS A 335 5.09 -17.01 -3.69
CA CYS A 335 3.66 -17.28 -3.73
C CYS A 335 3.39 -18.78 -3.55
N GLY A 336 2.48 -19.17 -2.67
CA GLY A 336 2.31 -20.57 -2.30
C GLY A 336 0.91 -20.98 -1.85
N ASP A 337 0.54 -22.25 -2.07
CA ASP A 337 -0.77 -22.80 -1.70
C ASP A 337 -1.93 -21.88 -2.14
N LEU A 338 -1.87 -21.46 -3.41
CA LEU A 338 -2.90 -20.62 -4.01
C LEU A 338 -3.97 -21.52 -4.61
N ARG A 339 -5.23 -21.27 -4.25
CA ARG A 339 -6.38 -22.03 -4.74
C ARG A 339 -7.18 -21.21 -5.75
N PRO A 340 -7.62 -21.81 -6.84
CA PRO A 340 -8.31 -21.12 -7.90
C PRO A 340 -9.74 -20.76 -7.50
N LYS A 341 -10.35 -19.87 -8.27
CA LYS A 341 -11.81 -19.77 -8.27
C LYS A 341 -12.37 -20.88 -9.15
N ALA A 342 -13.17 -21.76 -8.56
CA ALA A 342 -13.70 -22.94 -9.25
C ALA A 342 -14.33 -22.56 -10.60
N GLY A 343 -13.87 -23.22 -11.66
CA GLY A 343 -14.38 -23.09 -13.03
C GLY A 343 -14.11 -21.77 -13.75
N THR A 344 -13.42 -20.80 -13.14
CA THR A 344 -13.32 -19.43 -13.70
C THR A 344 -11.93 -18.82 -13.69
N PHE A 345 -11.15 -18.93 -12.61
CA PHE A 345 -9.83 -18.31 -12.52
C PHE A 345 -8.79 -19.30 -11.96
N PRO A 346 -7.70 -19.60 -12.70
CA PRO A 346 -6.61 -20.42 -12.21
C PRO A 346 -5.83 -19.71 -11.08
N ALA A 347 -5.09 -20.49 -10.29
CA ALA A 347 -4.17 -19.96 -9.29
C ALA A 347 -2.78 -19.72 -9.91
N GLN A 348 -2.28 -18.48 -9.82
CA GLN A 348 -1.02 -18.03 -10.41
C GLN A 348 -0.41 -16.86 -9.63
N VAL A 349 0.81 -16.44 -9.96
CA VAL A 349 1.42 -15.24 -9.35
C VAL A 349 0.68 -13.97 -9.77
N VAL A 350 0.40 -13.76 -11.06
CA VAL A 350 -0.22 -12.53 -11.57
C VAL A 350 -1.42 -12.82 -12.46
N ASP A 351 -2.57 -12.20 -12.19
CA ASP A 351 -3.66 -12.01 -13.13
C ASP A 351 -3.38 -10.73 -13.95
N LEU A 352 -2.98 -10.87 -15.21
CA LEU A 352 -2.55 -9.77 -16.07
C LEU A 352 -3.62 -9.43 -17.12
N TYR A 353 -4.23 -8.27 -16.97
CA TYR A 353 -5.18 -7.71 -17.92
C TYR A 353 -4.50 -6.68 -18.85
N SER A 354 -5.29 -6.01 -19.69
CA SER A 354 -4.81 -4.89 -20.49
C SER A 354 -4.24 -3.78 -19.61
N LEU A 355 -3.01 -3.35 -19.90
CA LEU A 355 -2.37 -2.16 -19.33
C LEU A 355 -2.46 -0.93 -20.24
N ARG A 356 -3.29 -1.00 -21.29
CA ARG A 356 -3.64 0.15 -22.17
C ARG A 356 -2.43 0.87 -22.79
N GLY A 357 -1.40 0.11 -23.16
CA GLY A 357 -0.15 0.62 -23.73
C GLY A 357 1.04 0.51 -22.78
N GLY A 358 0.79 0.25 -21.49
CA GLY A 358 1.83 -0.09 -20.52
C GLY A 358 2.45 -1.46 -20.76
N THR A 359 3.66 -1.65 -20.23
CA THR A 359 4.40 -2.91 -20.28
C THR A 359 4.40 -3.60 -18.92
N CYS A 360 4.71 -4.90 -18.90
CA CYS A 360 4.83 -5.69 -17.67
C CYS A 360 6.06 -6.60 -17.72
N GLU A 361 6.92 -6.56 -16.71
CA GLU A 361 8.01 -7.51 -16.52
C GLU A 361 7.73 -8.45 -15.34
N ILE A 362 7.98 -9.75 -15.51
CA ILE A 362 7.72 -10.77 -14.47
C ILE A 362 8.95 -11.68 -14.31
N PHE A 363 9.73 -11.52 -13.24
CA PHE A 363 10.99 -12.28 -13.09
C PHE A 363 11.35 -12.62 -11.65
N ASN A 364 12.20 -13.63 -11.45
CA ASN A 364 12.67 -14.04 -10.12
C ASN A 364 11.57 -14.41 -9.10
N ASN A 365 10.34 -14.73 -9.52
CA ASN A 365 9.28 -15.13 -8.60
C ASN A 365 9.33 -16.64 -8.31
N VAL A 366 8.94 -17.05 -7.11
CA VAL A 366 8.75 -18.45 -6.73
C VAL A 366 7.26 -18.74 -6.61
N GLY A 367 6.81 -19.80 -7.27
CA GLY A 367 5.48 -20.37 -7.07
C GLY A 367 5.57 -21.78 -6.49
N TYR A 368 4.66 -22.15 -5.59
CA TYR A 368 4.49 -23.56 -5.23
C TYR A 368 3.04 -23.94 -4.91
N THR A 369 2.69 -25.20 -5.20
CA THR A 369 1.35 -25.76 -4.91
C THR A 369 0.21 -24.88 -5.46
N PHE A 370 0.21 -24.66 -6.78
CA PHE A 370 -0.88 -23.95 -7.45
C PHE A 370 -1.91 -24.94 -7.99
N TYR A 371 -3.14 -24.86 -7.51
CA TYR A 371 -4.22 -25.68 -8.02
C TYR A 371 -4.74 -25.07 -9.32
N ARG A 372 -4.53 -25.76 -10.45
CA ARG A 372 -4.99 -25.32 -11.76
C ARG A 372 -6.42 -25.80 -12.01
N VAL A 373 -7.26 -24.94 -12.59
CA VAL A 373 -8.60 -25.30 -13.09
C VAL A 373 -8.75 -24.82 -14.52
N GLY A 374 -9.39 -25.64 -15.36
CA GLY A 374 -9.56 -25.39 -16.80
C GLY A 374 -8.42 -25.91 -17.67
N GLN A 375 -8.69 -26.13 -18.96
CA GLN A 375 -7.77 -26.80 -19.90
C GLN A 375 -6.64 -25.92 -20.47
N ASN A 376 -6.59 -24.61 -20.18
CA ASN A 376 -5.81 -23.69 -21.02
C ASN A 376 -4.67 -22.93 -20.33
N ASN A 377 -4.39 -23.15 -19.04
CA ASN A 377 -3.29 -22.44 -18.39
C ASN A 377 -2.11 -23.35 -18.07
N THR A 378 -1.10 -23.31 -18.95
CA THR A 378 0.17 -24.04 -18.80
C THR A 378 1.19 -23.28 -17.95
N ASN A 379 0.90 -22.02 -17.59
CA ASN A 379 1.82 -21.12 -16.92
C ASN A 379 1.50 -20.98 -15.43
N TYR A 380 2.52 -20.89 -14.58
CA TYR A 380 2.33 -20.66 -13.14
C TYR A 380 2.41 -19.17 -12.77
N PHE A 381 2.97 -18.32 -13.63
CA PHE A 381 3.36 -16.97 -13.26
C PHE A 381 2.42 -15.87 -13.74
N TRP A 382 1.77 -16.04 -14.89
CA TRP A 382 0.77 -15.07 -15.33
C TRP A 382 -0.43 -15.70 -16.03
N ASN A 383 -1.59 -15.12 -15.76
CA ASN A 383 -2.82 -15.31 -16.50
C ASN A 383 -2.93 -14.20 -17.53
N GLU A 384 -3.06 -14.54 -18.81
CA GLU A 384 -3.26 -13.54 -19.85
C GLU A 384 -4.77 -13.31 -20.04
N LEU A 385 -5.29 -12.27 -19.41
CA LEU A 385 -6.72 -11.92 -19.36
C LEU A 385 -7.06 -10.68 -20.21
N GLY A 386 -6.10 -10.17 -20.97
CA GLY A 386 -6.23 -9.01 -21.84
C GLY A 386 -5.25 -9.05 -23.01
N ASP A 387 -4.96 -7.87 -23.58
CA ASP A 387 -4.05 -7.70 -24.73
C ASP A 387 -2.59 -7.42 -24.32
N THR A 388 -2.28 -7.48 -23.02
CA THR A 388 -0.93 -7.27 -22.49
C THR A 388 -0.29 -8.60 -22.14
N SER A 389 0.83 -8.90 -22.79
CA SER A 389 1.73 -9.99 -22.44
C SER A 389 2.98 -9.44 -21.74
N PRO A 390 3.65 -10.21 -20.88
CA PRO A 390 4.90 -9.75 -20.27
C PRO A 390 5.98 -9.46 -21.33
N SER A 391 6.53 -8.25 -21.33
CA SER A 391 7.64 -7.84 -22.22
C SER A 391 8.95 -8.54 -21.87
N LYS A 392 9.10 -8.95 -20.61
CA LYS A 392 10.21 -9.76 -20.10
C LYS A 392 9.71 -10.75 -19.07
N HIS A 393 10.17 -12.00 -19.18
CA HIS A 393 9.95 -13.00 -18.15
C HIS A 393 11.15 -13.95 -18.04
N SER A 394 11.70 -14.10 -16.84
CA SER A 394 12.92 -14.90 -16.62
C SER A 394 13.05 -15.37 -15.18
N ASN A 395 13.71 -16.52 -14.99
CA ASN A 395 14.11 -17.03 -13.66
C ASN A 395 12.97 -17.12 -12.64
N ASN A 396 11.74 -17.29 -13.13
CA ASN A 396 10.61 -17.64 -12.28
C ASN A 396 10.63 -19.17 -12.08
N LEU A 397 10.59 -19.62 -10.82
CA LEU A 397 10.77 -21.03 -10.46
C LEU A 397 9.52 -21.59 -9.78
N TYR A 398 9.03 -22.73 -10.26
CA TYR A 398 7.86 -23.41 -9.72
C TYR A 398 8.21 -24.77 -9.12
N TYR A 399 7.58 -25.11 -7.99
CA TYR A 399 7.74 -26.39 -7.30
C TYR A 399 6.40 -26.95 -6.86
N ASP A 400 6.28 -28.27 -6.73
CA ASP A 400 5.01 -28.88 -6.33
C ASP A 400 4.65 -28.58 -4.86
N ASN A 401 5.66 -28.33 -4.01
CA ASN A 401 5.52 -27.95 -2.61
C ASN A 401 6.71 -27.12 -2.14
N TYR A 402 6.59 -26.51 -0.96
CA TYR A 402 7.62 -25.63 -0.39
C TYR A 402 8.92 -26.38 -0.06
N GLN A 403 8.85 -27.66 0.35
CA GLN A 403 10.04 -28.45 0.67
C GLN A 403 10.93 -28.68 -0.56
N LEU A 404 10.32 -28.92 -1.73
CA LEU A 404 11.04 -29.05 -3.00
C LEU A 404 11.63 -27.72 -3.47
N ALA A 405 11.01 -26.60 -3.12
CA ALA A 405 11.61 -25.27 -3.29
C ALA A 405 12.79 -25.02 -2.30
N GLY A 406 13.05 -25.95 -1.38
CA GLY A 406 14.06 -25.79 -0.34
C GLY A 406 13.70 -24.75 0.73
N ILE A 407 12.41 -24.44 0.86
CA ILE A 407 11.87 -23.62 1.94
C ILE A 407 11.73 -24.52 3.18
N ILE A 408 12.17 -24.05 4.35
CA ILE A 408 12.19 -24.84 5.61
C ILE A 408 10.77 -25.05 6.13
N ASN A 409 9.96 -24.00 6.16
CA ASN A 409 8.59 -24.00 6.64
C ASN A 409 7.74 -22.91 5.96
N ASP A 410 6.43 -23.01 6.08
CA ASP A 410 5.43 -22.10 5.50
C ASP A 410 5.01 -20.95 6.45
N SER A 411 5.77 -20.73 7.53
CA SER A 411 5.55 -19.62 8.48
C SER A 411 6.59 -18.51 8.38
N GLU A 412 7.85 -18.89 8.20
CA GLU A 412 9.06 -18.04 8.20
C GLU A 412 9.80 -18.09 6.86
N PHE A 413 9.48 -19.04 5.98
CA PHE A 413 9.97 -19.07 4.59
C PHE A 413 11.50 -19.09 4.40
N PHE A 414 12.27 -19.32 5.47
CA PHE A 414 13.72 -19.43 5.40
C PHE A 414 14.15 -20.53 4.42
N LEU A 415 15.23 -20.25 3.67
CA LEU A 415 15.79 -21.18 2.70
C LEU A 415 16.83 -22.09 3.36
N ASN A 416 16.69 -23.41 3.18
CA ASN A 416 17.73 -24.35 3.60
C ASN A 416 19.00 -24.20 2.74
N THR A 417 20.12 -24.74 3.22
CA THR A 417 21.44 -24.59 2.57
C THR A 417 21.47 -25.15 1.13
N ALA A 418 20.66 -26.17 0.84
CA ALA A 418 20.59 -26.83 -0.46
C ALA A 418 19.46 -26.29 -1.35
N SER A 419 18.81 -25.19 -0.97
CA SER A 419 17.66 -24.68 -1.71
C SER A 419 18.04 -24.35 -3.16
N PRO A 420 17.28 -24.84 -4.15
CA PRO A 420 17.50 -24.53 -5.56
C PRO A 420 17.21 -23.06 -5.90
N LEU A 421 16.58 -22.31 -4.99
CA LEU A 421 16.32 -20.88 -5.15
C LEU A 421 17.59 -20.05 -4.95
N LYS A 422 18.56 -20.56 -4.19
CA LYS A 422 19.78 -19.82 -3.85
C LYS A 422 20.64 -19.56 -5.08
N LYS A 423 21.05 -18.30 -5.26
CA LYS A 423 21.92 -17.86 -6.36
C LYS A 423 21.35 -18.11 -7.76
N ALA A 424 20.02 -18.24 -7.86
CA ALA A 424 19.33 -18.56 -9.10
C ALA A 424 18.62 -17.35 -9.73
N ALA A 425 18.58 -16.20 -9.05
CA ALA A 425 17.94 -15.00 -9.57
C ALA A 425 18.84 -14.27 -10.58
N VAL A 426 18.19 -13.55 -11.51
CA VAL A 426 18.85 -12.50 -12.28
C VAL A 426 19.08 -11.31 -11.34
N PRO A 427 20.32 -10.82 -11.19
CA PRO A 427 20.58 -9.65 -10.36
C PRO A 427 19.76 -8.45 -10.82
N PHE A 428 19.18 -7.72 -9.87
CA PHE A 428 18.40 -6.53 -10.13
C PHE A 428 18.77 -5.45 -9.12
N HIS A 429 19.26 -4.31 -9.62
CA HIS A 429 19.95 -3.31 -8.81
C HIS A 429 19.05 -2.61 -7.77
N LEU A 430 17.74 -2.55 -8.00
CA LEU A 430 16.80 -1.94 -7.05
C LEU A 430 16.49 -2.81 -5.83
N LEU A 431 16.88 -4.10 -5.82
CA LEU A 431 16.57 -5.01 -4.73
C LEU A 431 17.83 -5.39 -3.95
N THR A 432 18.11 -4.62 -2.91
CA THR A 432 19.32 -4.77 -2.07
C THR A 432 19.11 -5.67 -0.86
N GLU A 433 17.87 -5.87 -0.43
CA GLU A 433 17.52 -6.65 0.77
C GLU A 433 16.37 -7.64 0.50
N ASP A 434 16.30 -8.69 1.31
CA ASP A 434 15.17 -9.64 1.36
C ASP A 434 14.07 -9.14 2.31
N ILE A 435 12.97 -9.88 2.42
CA ILE A 435 11.81 -9.47 3.24
C ILE A 435 12.14 -9.31 4.73
N TYR A 436 13.24 -9.91 5.20
CA TYR A 436 13.71 -9.87 6.57
C TYR A 436 14.85 -8.86 6.78
N GLY A 437 15.19 -8.06 5.77
CA GLY A 437 16.28 -7.08 5.82
C GLY A 437 17.67 -7.69 5.66
N ASN A 438 17.79 -8.96 5.20
CA ASN A 438 19.08 -9.53 4.88
C ASN A 438 19.56 -8.99 3.54
N LYS A 439 20.83 -8.54 3.48
CA LYS A 439 21.44 -8.07 2.24
C LYS A 439 21.51 -9.18 1.20
N ARG A 440 21.10 -8.84 -0.03
CA ARG A 440 21.21 -9.69 -1.20
C ARG A 440 22.61 -9.60 -1.80
N GLY A 441 23.19 -10.74 -2.16
CA GLY A 441 24.52 -10.80 -2.78
C GLY A 441 24.48 -10.60 -4.30
N ASP A 442 25.66 -10.61 -4.93
CA ASP A 442 25.82 -10.48 -6.40
C ASP A 442 25.09 -11.56 -7.22
N LYS A 443 24.79 -12.69 -6.58
CA LYS A 443 23.97 -13.77 -7.11
C LYS A 443 22.84 -14.03 -6.12
N PRO A 444 21.74 -13.26 -6.20
CA PRO A 444 20.69 -13.34 -5.20
C PRO A 444 19.84 -14.61 -5.36
N SER A 445 19.04 -14.89 -4.34
CA SER A 445 18.02 -15.94 -4.38
C SER A 445 16.77 -15.50 -5.14
N VAL A 446 16.11 -16.46 -5.80
CA VAL A 446 14.77 -16.27 -6.39
C VAL A 446 13.73 -16.22 -5.27
N GLY A 447 12.75 -15.32 -5.37
CA GLY A 447 11.74 -15.10 -4.35
C GLY A 447 12.15 -14.08 -3.28
N ALA A 448 11.36 -14.04 -2.21
CA ALA A 448 11.39 -12.97 -1.22
C ALA A 448 12.44 -13.13 -0.11
N VAL A 449 13.16 -14.26 -0.08
CA VAL A 449 14.09 -14.63 1.00
C VAL A 449 15.45 -15.00 0.41
N GLU A 450 16.54 -14.59 1.07
CA GLU A 450 17.91 -14.87 0.62
C GLU A 450 18.49 -16.22 1.09
#